data_AF-A0A848EB39-F1
#
_entry.id   AF-A0A848EB39-F1
#
_cell.length_a   1.000
_cell.length_b   1.000
_cell.length_c   1.000
_cell.angle_alpha   90.00
_cell.angle_beta   90.00
_cell.angle_gamma   90.00
#
_symmetry.space_group_name_H-M   'P 1'
#
loop_
_entity.id
_entity.type
_entity.pdbx_description
1 polymer ?
#
loop_
_entity_poly.entity_id
_entity_poly.type
_entity_poly.pdbx_seq_one_letter_code
_entity_poly.pdbx_strand_id
1 'polypeptide(L)'
;MPPQDVSPAVDATVLPPGPGAEAIRRALRGPPGRIALRVAAPADAARRRVAVALLAEAGASRGGAVLHAATGELLLTEADPPAAERAATLLARLLGAAPGRLAVPEELAPLAALPGLGPVPPSGPVAPTAAGIEAAADAAPLPALLRRDGVLHVAAGQPRRLALLRLRLSRAALAPHLGAAAEDRDLARHARDRLRARLLAWLADPAQRAGLLGAAPPVPLLVDLPAALLPDAPPAEEDDPPSPAALIAVLSAPEALAEGLAARRPGLARAGWGLAVRGLDAATLGLLAPESLPADLLLLRWSPAFPGRATAAALRRTDPARLVLTGCDGPEALEWGLGMGIARYAGPWIAALMAATRMADCPHAGGCTRALCAARGAAAAPEGRDGCGDLPRLGGLVPP
;
A
#
# COMPACT_ATOMS: atom_id res chain seq x y z
N MET A 1 -8.18 -49.84 -12.87
CA MET A 1 -8.89 -49.00 -13.86
C MET A 1 -8.40 -49.40 -15.23
N PRO A 2 -9.29 -49.73 -16.19
CA PRO A 2 -8.88 -49.98 -17.56
C PRO A 2 -8.27 -48.70 -18.16
N PRO A 3 -7.33 -48.81 -19.11
CA PRO A 3 -6.84 -47.65 -19.86
C PRO A 3 -8.04 -47.01 -20.58
N GLN A 4 -8.26 -45.72 -20.34
CA GLN A 4 -9.24 -44.96 -21.13
C GLN A 4 -8.76 -44.95 -22.58
N ASP A 5 -9.59 -45.45 -23.49
CA ASP A 5 -9.36 -45.36 -24.93
C ASP A 5 -9.15 -43.90 -25.31
N VAL A 6 -7.91 -43.56 -25.67
CA VAL A 6 -7.55 -42.25 -26.20
C VAL A 6 -8.23 -42.14 -27.56
N SER A 7 -9.09 -41.13 -27.72
CA SER A 7 -9.82 -40.94 -28.97
C SER A 7 -8.84 -40.75 -30.15
N PRO A 8 -8.97 -41.51 -31.26
CA PRO A 8 -8.03 -41.50 -32.38
C PRO A 8 -7.91 -40.13 -33.09
N ALA A 9 -8.83 -39.21 -32.83
CA ALA A 9 -8.78 -37.83 -33.34
C ALA A 9 -7.61 -37.01 -32.76
N VAL A 10 -7.11 -37.36 -31.57
CA VAL A 10 -6.02 -36.61 -30.91
C VAL A 10 -4.67 -36.89 -31.58
N ASP A 11 -4.43 -38.13 -32.03
CA ASP A 11 -3.17 -38.51 -32.66
C ASP A 11 -3.04 -38.02 -34.12
N ALA A 12 -4.15 -37.69 -34.77
CA ALA A 12 -4.16 -37.18 -36.16
C ALA A 12 -3.85 -35.67 -36.26
N THR A 13 -3.85 -34.93 -35.15
CA THR A 13 -3.61 -33.48 -35.17
C THR A 13 -2.12 -33.20 -35.25
N VAL A 14 -1.64 -32.77 -36.43
CA VAL A 14 -0.24 -32.39 -36.65
C VAL A 14 0.04 -31.06 -35.94
N LEU A 15 0.61 -31.13 -34.73
CA LEU A 15 1.10 -29.95 -34.02
C LEU A 15 2.53 -29.62 -34.48
N PRO A 16 2.86 -28.32 -34.69
CA PRO A 16 4.23 -27.92 -35.01
C PRO A 16 5.18 -28.31 -33.87
N PRO A 17 6.40 -28.80 -34.15
CA PRO A 17 7.34 -29.23 -33.12
C PRO A 17 7.77 -28.05 -32.23
N GLY A 18 7.80 -28.28 -30.91
CA GLY A 18 8.26 -27.27 -29.95
C GLY A 18 7.80 -27.55 -28.51
N PRO A 19 8.36 -26.83 -27.51
CA PRO A 19 7.99 -27.01 -26.11
C PRO A 19 6.50 -26.74 -25.82
N GLY A 20 5.88 -25.81 -26.54
CA GLY A 20 4.42 -25.57 -26.44
C GLY A 20 3.56 -26.73 -26.96
N ALA A 21 4.06 -27.50 -27.92
CA ALA A 21 3.32 -28.63 -28.50
C ALA A 21 3.13 -29.77 -27.50
N GLU A 22 4.11 -30.00 -26.62
CA GLU A 22 3.99 -31.01 -25.57
C GLU A 22 2.95 -30.62 -24.52
N ALA A 23 2.89 -29.35 -24.14
CA ALA A 23 1.89 -28.84 -23.22
C ALA A 23 0.47 -28.97 -23.80
N ILE A 24 0.30 -28.69 -25.10
CA ILE A 24 -0.98 -28.93 -25.80
C ILE A 24 -1.30 -30.43 -25.80
N ARG A 25 -0.39 -31.30 -26.27
CA ARG A 25 -0.62 -32.76 -26.31
C ARG A 25 -1.04 -33.31 -24.95
N ARG A 26 -0.44 -32.82 -23.86
CA ARG A 26 -0.83 -33.20 -22.49
C ARG A 26 -2.26 -32.78 -22.17
N ALA A 27 -2.64 -31.54 -22.48
CA ALA A 27 -4.01 -31.05 -22.26
C ALA A 27 -5.02 -31.93 -23.02
N LEU A 28 -4.71 -32.34 -24.25
CA LEU A 28 -5.59 -33.17 -25.09
C LEU A 28 -5.81 -34.58 -24.56
N ARG A 29 -4.83 -35.13 -23.83
CA ARG A 29 -4.86 -36.52 -23.35
C ARG A 29 -5.62 -36.72 -22.05
N GLY A 30 -5.87 -35.68 -21.28
CA GLY A 30 -6.58 -35.86 -20.01
C GLY A 30 -8.12 -35.90 -20.16
N PRO A 31 -8.85 -35.80 -19.04
CA PRO A 31 -10.32 -35.88 -19.05
C PRO A 31 -11.00 -34.75 -19.83
N PRO A 32 -12.17 -34.99 -20.44
CA PRO A 32 -12.96 -33.97 -21.13
C PRO A 32 -13.52 -32.91 -20.16
N GLY A 33 -14.04 -31.81 -20.72
CA GLY A 33 -14.64 -30.72 -19.95
C GLY A 33 -13.64 -29.74 -19.34
N ARG A 34 -12.42 -29.67 -19.89
CA ARG A 34 -11.42 -28.65 -19.51
C ARG A 34 -11.53 -27.44 -20.41
N ILE A 35 -11.12 -26.28 -19.90
CA ILE A 35 -11.20 -25.01 -20.63
C ILE A 35 -9.80 -24.47 -20.84
N ALA A 36 -9.46 -24.17 -22.10
CA ALA A 36 -8.31 -23.34 -22.43
C ALA A 36 -8.74 -21.87 -22.51
N LEU A 37 -7.86 -20.96 -22.09
CA LEU A 37 -8.10 -19.51 -22.15
C LEU A 37 -7.08 -18.83 -23.05
N ARG A 38 -7.57 -18.00 -23.97
CA ARG A 38 -6.75 -17.23 -24.91
C ARG A 38 -6.98 -15.74 -24.71
N VAL A 39 -5.91 -14.97 -24.54
CA VAL A 39 -5.97 -13.50 -24.42
C VAL A 39 -4.87 -12.83 -25.25
N ALA A 40 -5.16 -11.64 -25.76
CA ALA A 40 -4.11 -10.76 -26.26
C ALA A 40 -3.20 -10.34 -25.10
N ALA A 41 -1.87 -10.46 -25.25
CA ALA A 41 -0.96 -10.02 -24.21
C ALA A 41 -0.99 -8.48 -24.16
N PRO A 42 -1.27 -7.87 -23.00
CA PRO A 42 -1.25 -6.42 -22.90
C PRO A 42 0.16 -5.88 -23.17
N ALA A 43 0.22 -4.70 -23.78
CA ALA A 43 1.47 -3.98 -24.03
C ALA A 43 2.12 -3.50 -22.73
N ASP A 44 1.30 -3.13 -21.74
CA ASP A 44 1.77 -2.75 -20.42
C ASP A 44 2.35 -3.97 -19.67
N ALA A 45 3.61 -3.84 -19.25
CA ALA A 45 4.35 -4.93 -18.62
C ALA A 45 3.72 -5.36 -17.29
N ALA A 46 3.13 -4.44 -16.51
CA ALA A 46 2.48 -4.79 -15.24
C ALA A 46 1.20 -5.58 -15.48
N ARG A 47 0.32 -5.12 -16.36
CA ARG A 47 -0.88 -5.85 -16.78
C ARG A 47 -0.54 -7.21 -17.37
N ARG A 48 0.56 -7.32 -18.12
CA ARG A 48 1.03 -8.59 -18.68
C ARG A 48 1.39 -9.57 -17.59
N ARG A 49 2.13 -9.13 -16.57
CA ARG A 49 2.47 -9.97 -15.41
C ARG A 49 1.21 -10.45 -14.68
N VAL A 50 0.24 -9.56 -14.45
CA VAL A 50 -1.04 -9.92 -13.81
C VAL A 50 -1.82 -10.92 -14.66
N ALA A 51 -1.90 -10.72 -15.97
CA ALA A 51 -2.58 -11.66 -16.88
C ALA A 51 -1.93 -13.05 -16.85
N VAL A 52 -0.60 -13.13 -16.91
CA VAL A 52 0.14 -14.41 -16.81
C VAL A 52 -0.11 -15.07 -15.46
N ALA A 53 -0.10 -14.32 -14.35
CA ALA A 53 -0.35 -14.86 -13.01
C ALA A 53 -1.77 -15.43 -12.86
N LEU A 54 -2.79 -14.71 -13.35
CA LEU A 54 -4.19 -15.17 -13.33
C LEU A 54 -4.38 -16.46 -14.13
N LEU A 55 -3.73 -16.55 -15.31
CA LEU A 55 -3.75 -17.76 -16.14
C LEU A 55 -3.03 -18.92 -15.44
N ALA A 56 -1.86 -18.68 -14.84
CA ALA A 56 -1.08 -19.71 -14.15
C ALA A 56 -1.82 -20.24 -12.90
N GLU A 57 -2.46 -19.36 -12.13
CA GLU A 57 -3.29 -19.74 -10.98
C GLU A 57 -4.47 -20.62 -11.40
N ALA A 58 -5.15 -20.27 -12.49
CA ALA A 58 -6.25 -21.07 -13.02
C ALA A 58 -5.80 -22.46 -13.53
N GLY A 59 -4.58 -22.56 -14.06
CA GLY A 59 -3.99 -23.82 -14.52
C GLY A 59 -3.45 -24.73 -13.42
N ALA A 60 -3.13 -24.16 -12.24
CA ALA A 60 -2.43 -24.88 -11.18
C ALA A 60 -3.17 -26.12 -10.66
N SER A 61 -4.51 -26.11 -10.68
CA SER A 61 -5.35 -27.23 -10.24
C SER A 61 -5.26 -28.47 -11.13
N ARG A 62 -4.84 -28.30 -12.40
CA ARG A 62 -4.86 -29.35 -13.44
C ARG A 62 -3.53 -29.52 -14.17
N GLY A 63 -2.48 -28.78 -13.76
CA GLY A 63 -1.18 -28.83 -14.43
C GLY A 63 -1.13 -28.05 -15.75
N GLY A 64 -2.06 -27.09 -15.94
CA GLY A 64 -2.11 -26.23 -17.11
C GLY A 64 -0.87 -25.35 -17.22
N ALA A 65 -0.36 -25.20 -18.45
CA ALA A 65 0.77 -24.36 -18.76
C ALA A 65 0.30 -23.05 -19.40
N VAL A 66 1.01 -21.96 -19.11
CA VAL A 66 0.84 -20.68 -19.81
C VAL A 66 1.89 -20.58 -20.90
N LEU A 67 1.43 -20.36 -22.12
CA LEU A 67 2.24 -20.26 -23.32
C LEU A 67 2.10 -18.86 -23.94
N HIS A 68 3.12 -18.44 -24.69
CA HIS A 68 3.11 -17.22 -25.49
C HIS A 68 3.16 -17.60 -26.97
N ALA A 69 2.22 -17.08 -27.76
CA ALA A 69 2.20 -17.25 -29.21
C ALA A 69 3.05 -16.17 -29.90
N ALA A 70 3.58 -16.46 -31.09
CA ALA A 70 4.31 -15.47 -31.89
C ALA A 70 3.45 -14.25 -32.27
N THR A 71 2.12 -14.39 -32.25
CA THR A 71 1.14 -13.31 -32.44
C THR A 71 1.05 -12.34 -31.27
N GLY A 72 1.76 -12.60 -30.16
CA GLY A 72 1.69 -11.78 -28.95
C GLY A 72 0.49 -12.13 -28.05
N GLU A 73 -0.06 -13.33 -28.17
CA GLU A 73 -1.16 -13.82 -27.34
C GLU A 73 -0.63 -14.71 -26.21
N LEU A 74 -1.35 -14.73 -25.09
CA LEU A 74 -1.15 -15.68 -24.00
C LEU A 74 -2.22 -16.78 -24.10
N LEU A 75 -1.79 -18.02 -23.87
CA LEU A 75 -2.65 -19.20 -23.89
C LEU A 75 -2.45 -19.99 -22.59
N LEU A 76 -3.51 -20.20 -21.83
CA LEU A 76 -3.58 -21.24 -20.82
C LEU A 76 -4.09 -22.52 -21.48
N THR A 77 -3.30 -23.60 -21.41
CA THR A 77 -3.64 -24.86 -22.10
C THR A 77 -4.84 -25.57 -21.50
N GLU A 78 -5.05 -25.47 -20.19
CA GLU A 78 -6.16 -26.13 -19.49
C GLU A 78 -6.39 -25.55 -18.09
N ALA A 79 -7.66 -25.51 -17.69
CA ALA A 79 -8.14 -25.23 -16.34
C ALA A 79 -9.46 -25.96 -16.10
N ASP A 80 -9.83 -26.15 -14.82
CA ASP A 80 -11.19 -26.55 -14.48
C ASP A 80 -12.20 -25.42 -14.79
N PRO A 81 -13.46 -25.73 -15.15
CA PRO A 81 -14.42 -24.70 -15.56
C PRO A 81 -14.64 -23.59 -14.53
N PRO A 82 -14.76 -23.87 -13.21
CA PRO A 82 -14.86 -22.81 -12.20
C PRO A 82 -13.65 -21.89 -12.15
N ALA A 83 -12.42 -22.43 -12.19
CA ALA A 83 -11.20 -21.63 -12.22
C ALA A 83 -11.08 -20.80 -13.50
N ALA A 84 -11.42 -21.39 -14.65
CA ALA A 84 -11.42 -20.71 -15.93
C ALA A 84 -12.43 -19.54 -15.97
N GLU A 85 -13.62 -19.72 -15.39
CA GLU A 85 -14.65 -18.66 -15.29
C GLU A 85 -14.17 -17.48 -14.44
N ARG A 86 -13.59 -17.77 -13.28
CA ARG A 86 -13.04 -16.75 -12.38
C ARG A 86 -11.92 -15.98 -13.07
N ALA A 87 -10.97 -16.69 -13.67
CA ALA A 87 -9.87 -16.06 -14.41
C ALA A 87 -10.39 -15.24 -15.59
N ALA A 88 -11.39 -15.73 -16.32
CA ALA A 88 -11.96 -15.00 -17.45
C ALA A 88 -12.63 -13.68 -17.03
N THR A 89 -13.37 -13.70 -15.92
CA THR A 89 -13.98 -12.48 -15.35
C THR A 89 -12.92 -11.46 -14.94
N LEU A 90 -11.84 -11.91 -14.29
CA LEU A 90 -10.76 -11.03 -13.84
C LEU A 90 -9.95 -10.48 -15.02
N LEU A 91 -9.65 -11.31 -16.02
CA LEU A 91 -8.98 -10.91 -17.25
C LEU A 91 -9.82 -9.92 -18.05
N ALA A 92 -11.14 -10.11 -18.14
CA ALA A 92 -12.04 -9.17 -18.79
C ALA A 92 -12.01 -7.79 -18.14
N ARG A 93 -12.00 -7.73 -16.80
CA ARG A 93 -11.86 -6.47 -16.05
C ARG A 93 -10.49 -5.83 -16.23
N LEU A 94 -9.43 -6.62 -16.28
CA LEU A 94 -8.05 -6.15 -16.41
C LEU A 94 -7.74 -5.61 -17.83
N LEU A 95 -8.23 -6.31 -18.85
CA LEU A 95 -7.89 -6.06 -20.25
C LEU A 95 -8.96 -5.24 -20.98
N GLY A 96 -10.17 -5.13 -20.42
CA GLY A 96 -11.32 -4.48 -21.07
C GLY A 96 -11.97 -5.35 -22.16
N ALA A 97 -11.55 -6.61 -22.31
CA ALA A 97 -12.09 -7.57 -23.28
C ALA A 97 -12.08 -8.98 -22.70
N ALA A 98 -13.16 -9.73 -22.94
CA ALA A 98 -13.26 -11.11 -22.47
C ALA A 98 -12.24 -12.02 -23.18
N PRO A 99 -11.61 -12.96 -22.47
CA PRO A 99 -10.75 -13.95 -23.11
C PRO A 99 -11.56 -14.85 -24.05
N GLY A 100 -10.92 -15.33 -25.11
CA GLY A 100 -11.41 -16.48 -25.86
C GLY A 100 -11.40 -17.72 -24.97
N ARG A 101 -12.48 -18.48 -24.99
CA ARG A 101 -12.63 -19.74 -24.25
C ARG A 101 -12.71 -20.86 -25.25
N LEU A 102 -11.96 -21.93 -24.99
CA LEU A 102 -11.93 -23.09 -25.88
C LEU A 102 -12.18 -24.36 -25.05
N ALA A 103 -13.17 -25.16 -25.44
CA ALA A 103 -13.44 -26.45 -24.82
C ALA A 103 -12.38 -27.47 -25.27
N VAL A 104 -11.74 -28.14 -24.32
CA VAL A 104 -10.71 -29.16 -24.59
C VAL A 104 -11.26 -30.52 -24.15
N PRO A 105 -11.27 -31.55 -25.04
CA PRO A 105 -10.58 -31.62 -26.33
C PRO A 105 -11.42 -31.27 -27.58
N GLU A 106 -12.62 -30.69 -27.45
CA GLU A 106 -13.56 -30.53 -28.57
C GLU A 106 -13.15 -29.45 -29.60
N GLU A 107 -12.52 -28.36 -29.15
CA GLU A 107 -12.19 -27.18 -29.96
C GLU A 107 -10.68 -27.07 -30.25
N LEU A 108 -10.16 -28.07 -30.96
CA LEU A 108 -8.73 -28.24 -31.25
C LEU A 108 -8.16 -27.33 -32.33
N ALA A 109 -8.93 -27.10 -33.40
CA ALA A 109 -8.44 -26.39 -34.57
C ALA A 109 -7.93 -24.96 -34.26
N PRO A 110 -8.61 -24.17 -33.41
CA PRO A 110 -8.12 -22.84 -33.02
C PRO A 110 -6.82 -22.86 -32.22
N LEU A 111 -6.55 -23.93 -31.45
CA LEU A 111 -5.33 -24.09 -30.66
C LEU A 111 -4.15 -24.49 -31.54
N ALA A 112 -4.36 -25.45 -32.45
CA ALA A 112 -3.33 -25.93 -33.37
C ALA A 112 -2.87 -24.87 -34.39
N ALA A 113 -3.74 -23.90 -34.69
CA ALA A 113 -3.45 -22.81 -35.63
C ALA A 113 -2.53 -21.71 -35.05
N LEU A 114 -2.21 -21.73 -33.76
CA LEU A 114 -1.39 -20.69 -33.12
C LEU A 114 0.10 -20.88 -33.44
N PRO A 115 0.75 -19.92 -34.13
CA PRO A 115 2.15 -20.06 -34.49
C PRO A 115 3.08 -19.80 -33.30
N GLY A 116 4.18 -20.54 -33.25
CA GLY A 116 5.32 -20.24 -32.38
C GLY A 116 5.01 -20.27 -30.88
N LEU A 117 4.20 -21.23 -30.42
CA LEU A 117 3.90 -21.40 -29.00
C LEU A 117 5.16 -21.78 -28.22
N GLY A 118 5.66 -20.82 -27.44
CA GLY A 118 6.76 -21.01 -26.51
C GLY A 118 6.29 -20.94 -25.06
N PRO A 119 7.06 -21.48 -24.10
CA PRO A 119 6.86 -21.17 -22.69
C PRO A 119 6.98 -19.67 -22.50
N VAL A 120 6.15 -19.09 -21.64
CA VAL A 120 6.38 -17.70 -21.21
C VAL A 120 7.75 -17.66 -20.53
N PRO A 121 8.70 -16.82 -20.99
CA PRO A 121 10.01 -16.73 -20.34
C PRO A 121 9.80 -16.41 -18.85
N PRO A 122 10.52 -17.09 -17.94
CA PRO A 122 10.40 -16.84 -16.51
C PRO A 122 10.62 -15.35 -16.28
N SER A 123 9.56 -14.68 -15.82
CA SER A 123 9.57 -13.25 -15.58
C SER A 123 10.32 -13.00 -14.28
N GLY A 124 11.66 -13.01 -14.33
CA GLY A 124 12.50 -12.81 -13.15
C GLY A 124 12.30 -13.87 -12.04
N PRO A 125 12.81 -13.62 -10.82
CA PRO A 125 12.58 -14.52 -9.69
C PRO A 125 11.08 -14.79 -9.52
N VAL A 126 10.72 -16.05 -9.30
CA VAL A 126 9.34 -16.55 -9.20
C VAL A 126 8.48 -15.56 -8.42
N ALA A 127 7.63 -14.82 -9.13
CA ALA A 127 6.74 -13.86 -8.50
C ALA A 127 5.79 -14.66 -7.59
N PRO A 128 5.69 -14.31 -6.30
CA PRO A 128 4.73 -14.97 -5.44
C PRO A 128 3.32 -14.76 -6.01
N THR A 129 2.49 -15.79 -5.92
CA THR A 129 1.08 -15.69 -6.32
C THR A 129 0.36 -14.66 -5.44
N ALA A 130 -0.74 -14.07 -5.92
CA ALA A 130 -1.53 -13.12 -5.14
C ALA A 130 -1.97 -13.72 -3.79
N ALA A 131 -2.41 -14.99 -3.80
CA ALA A 131 -2.72 -15.76 -2.59
C ALA A 131 -1.52 -15.86 -1.62
N GLY A 132 -0.30 -16.03 -2.13
CA GLY A 132 0.91 -16.05 -1.32
C GLY A 132 1.22 -14.71 -0.66
N ILE A 133 0.94 -13.59 -1.34
CA ILE A 133 1.19 -12.24 -0.83
C ILE A 133 0.17 -11.86 0.24
N GLU A 134 -1.10 -12.22 0.04
CA GLU A 134 -2.14 -12.03 1.04
C GLU A 134 -1.82 -12.80 2.32
N ALA A 135 -1.48 -14.09 2.21
CA ALA A 135 -1.07 -14.91 3.34
C ALA A 135 0.19 -14.36 4.04
N ALA A 136 1.19 -13.90 3.27
CA ALA A 136 2.40 -13.30 3.82
C ALA A 136 2.11 -11.98 4.56
N ALA A 137 1.26 -11.12 4.01
CA ALA A 137 0.81 -9.90 4.67
C ALA A 137 0.00 -10.20 5.94
N ASP A 138 -0.85 -11.23 5.91
CA ASP A 138 -1.65 -11.69 7.05
C ASP A 138 -0.81 -12.23 8.20
N ALA A 139 0.21 -13.03 7.87
CA ALA A 139 1.13 -13.58 8.85
C ALA A 139 2.10 -12.54 9.45
N ALA A 140 2.32 -11.40 8.78
CA ALA A 140 3.29 -10.41 9.24
C ALA A 140 2.85 -9.72 10.55
N PRO A 141 3.71 -9.61 11.58
CA PRO A 141 3.33 -9.06 12.89
C PRO A 141 3.13 -7.55 12.83
N LEU A 142 1.87 -7.10 12.78
CA LEU A 142 1.53 -5.69 12.52
C LEU A 142 2.25 -4.68 13.43
N PRO A 143 2.35 -4.88 14.77
CA PRO A 143 3.09 -3.96 15.64
C PRO A 143 4.56 -3.79 15.26
N ALA A 144 5.23 -4.86 14.84
CA ALA A 144 6.64 -4.83 14.46
C ALA A 144 6.86 -4.09 13.12
N LEU A 145 5.81 -4.01 12.30
CA LEU A 145 5.84 -3.25 11.04
C LEU A 145 5.56 -1.75 11.24
N LEU A 146 5.00 -1.37 12.39
CA LEU A 146 4.54 0.00 12.63
C LEU A 146 5.60 0.86 13.32
N ARG A 147 5.66 2.11 12.91
CA ARG A 147 6.40 3.18 13.58
C ARG A 147 5.46 4.28 14.06
N ARG A 148 5.78 4.83 15.21
CA ARG A 148 5.14 5.96 15.88
C ARG A 148 5.99 7.20 15.66
N ASP A 149 5.57 8.06 14.74
CA ASP A 149 6.24 9.33 14.46
C ASP A 149 5.44 10.46 15.13
N GLY A 150 5.98 11.05 16.19
CA GLY A 150 5.37 12.21 16.84
C GLY A 150 5.47 13.47 15.97
N VAL A 151 4.38 14.24 15.91
CA VAL A 151 4.38 15.60 15.35
C VAL A 151 4.43 16.57 16.52
N LEU A 152 5.50 17.33 16.62
CA LEU A 152 5.72 18.28 17.70
C LEU A 152 5.14 19.64 17.34
N HIS A 153 4.40 20.24 18.26
CA HIS A 153 4.05 21.64 18.22
C HIS A 153 5.23 22.48 18.72
N VAL A 154 5.73 23.38 17.88
CA VAL A 154 6.81 24.32 18.22
C VAL A 154 6.36 25.72 17.81
N ALA A 155 6.15 26.58 18.80
CA ALA A 155 5.79 27.99 18.59
C ALA A 155 6.55 28.86 19.59
N ALA A 156 6.84 30.10 19.21
CA ALA A 156 7.55 31.05 20.07
C ALA A 156 6.77 31.31 21.37
N GLY A 157 7.45 31.26 22.51
CA GLY A 157 6.86 31.54 23.82
C GLY A 157 5.90 30.47 24.36
N GLN A 158 5.71 29.35 23.66
CA GLN A 158 4.85 28.25 24.12
C GLN A 158 5.66 26.99 24.44
N PRO A 159 5.25 26.21 25.45
CA PRO A 159 5.87 24.92 25.73
C PRO A 159 5.68 23.98 24.52
N ARG A 160 6.73 23.19 24.26
CA ARG A 160 6.69 22.16 23.21
C ARG A 160 5.75 21.05 23.66
N ARG A 161 4.81 20.65 22.80
CA ARG A 161 3.85 19.59 23.11
C ARG A 161 3.63 18.69 21.91
N LEU A 162 3.26 17.44 22.15
CA LEU A 162 2.83 16.55 21.08
C LEU A 162 1.52 17.10 20.48
N ALA A 163 1.53 17.41 19.18
CA ALA A 163 0.36 17.90 18.46
C ALA A 163 -0.47 16.74 17.88
N LEU A 164 0.24 15.77 17.30
CA LEU A 164 -0.34 14.65 16.57
C LEU A 164 0.60 13.44 16.71
N LEU A 165 0.06 12.24 16.47
CA LEU A 165 0.86 11.02 16.42
C LEU A 165 0.60 10.30 15.11
N ARG A 166 1.64 10.04 14.32
CA ARG A 166 1.51 9.35 13.03
C ARG A 166 1.92 7.88 13.17
N LEU A 167 1.05 6.98 12.73
CA LEU A 167 1.33 5.56 12.57
C LEU A 167 1.71 5.27 11.12
N ARG A 168 2.89 4.69 10.91
CA ARG A 168 3.41 4.38 9.57
C ARG A 168 3.87 2.95 9.46
N LEU A 169 3.50 2.30 8.36
CA LEU A 169 4.07 1.03 7.97
C LEU A 169 5.49 1.23 7.44
N SER A 170 6.46 0.58 8.07
CA SER A 170 7.86 0.56 7.66
C SER A 170 8.03 -0.36 6.45
N ARG A 171 8.40 0.22 5.29
CA ARG A 171 8.73 -0.57 4.09
C ARG A 171 9.90 -1.51 4.34
N ALA A 172 10.89 -1.07 5.11
CA ALA A 172 12.05 -1.87 5.47
C ALA A 172 11.70 -3.05 6.38
N ALA A 173 10.77 -2.87 7.32
CA ALA A 173 10.32 -3.96 8.19
C ALA A 173 9.41 -4.95 7.44
N LEU A 174 8.64 -4.47 6.45
CA LEU A 174 7.75 -5.31 5.66
C LEU A 174 8.50 -6.16 4.63
N ALA A 175 9.59 -5.65 4.04
CA ALA A 175 10.28 -6.31 2.94
C ALA A 175 10.70 -7.77 3.24
N PRO A 176 11.27 -8.11 4.41
CA PRO A 176 11.60 -9.50 4.75
C PRO A 176 10.41 -10.46 4.74
N HIS A 177 9.20 -9.99 5.05
CA HIS A 177 7.99 -10.82 5.06
C HIS A 177 7.45 -11.07 3.64
N LEU A 178 7.72 -10.16 2.70
CA LEU A 178 7.27 -10.28 1.31
C LEU A 178 8.30 -10.96 0.40
N GLY A 179 9.56 -11.04 0.81
CA GLY A 179 10.64 -11.56 -0.04
C GLY A 179 10.75 -10.79 -1.35
N ALA A 180 10.85 -11.50 -2.48
CA ALA A 180 10.93 -10.89 -3.81
C ALA A 180 9.70 -10.02 -4.16
N ALA A 181 8.52 -10.26 -3.58
CA ALA A 181 7.36 -9.40 -3.79
C ALA A 181 7.55 -7.97 -3.29
N ALA A 182 8.52 -7.74 -2.39
CA ALA A 182 8.83 -6.39 -1.92
C ALA A 182 9.39 -5.48 -3.03
N GLU A 183 10.00 -6.07 -4.07
CA GLU A 183 10.62 -5.37 -5.20
C GLU A 183 9.60 -4.96 -6.26
N ASP A 184 8.52 -5.73 -6.42
CA ASP A 184 7.40 -5.34 -7.29
C ASP A 184 6.53 -4.29 -6.58
N ARG A 185 6.44 -3.11 -7.20
CA ARG A 185 5.75 -1.93 -6.65
C ARG A 185 4.27 -2.19 -6.40
N ASP A 186 3.61 -2.99 -7.23
CA ASP A 186 2.17 -3.22 -7.16
C ASP A 186 1.85 -4.28 -6.12
N LEU A 187 2.63 -5.35 -6.05
CA LEU A 187 2.53 -6.36 -5.00
C LEU A 187 2.81 -5.75 -3.62
N ALA A 188 3.88 -4.97 -3.48
CA ALA A 188 4.19 -4.26 -2.24
C ALA A 188 3.15 -3.18 -1.88
N ARG A 189 2.40 -2.65 -2.85
CA ARG A 189 1.28 -1.72 -2.61
C ARG A 189 0.08 -2.49 -2.08
N HIS A 190 -0.31 -3.57 -2.76
CA HIS A 190 -1.42 -4.44 -2.35
C HIS A 190 -1.24 -4.97 -0.91
N ALA A 191 -0.05 -5.50 -0.59
CA ALA A 191 0.26 -5.95 0.76
C ALA A 191 0.11 -4.83 1.82
N ARG A 192 0.55 -3.61 1.50
CA ARG A 192 0.39 -2.45 2.41
C ARG A 192 -1.07 -2.04 2.58
N ASP A 193 -1.87 -2.08 1.52
CA ASP A 193 -3.29 -1.73 1.60
C ASP A 193 -4.06 -2.75 2.44
N ARG A 194 -3.71 -4.04 2.33
CA ARG A 194 -4.23 -5.09 3.22
C ARG A 194 -3.83 -4.85 4.68
N LEU A 195 -2.56 -4.56 4.95
CA LEU A 195 -2.07 -4.23 6.30
C LEU A 195 -2.73 -2.98 6.89
N ARG A 196 -3.06 -1.99 6.06
CA ARG A 196 -3.79 -0.78 6.45
C ARG A 196 -5.23 -1.08 6.83
N ALA A 197 -5.92 -1.92 6.07
CA ALA A 197 -7.26 -2.38 6.44
C ALA A 197 -7.23 -3.12 7.79
N ARG A 198 -6.22 -3.98 8.00
CA ARG A 198 -6.02 -4.65 9.30
C ARG A 198 -5.70 -3.68 10.43
N LEU A 199 -4.89 -2.65 10.17
CA LEU A 199 -4.63 -1.57 11.13
C LEU A 199 -5.91 -0.81 11.51
N LEU A 200 -6.81 -0.54 10.57
CA LEU A 200 -8.09 0.10 10.89
C LEU A 200 -8.94 -0.75 11.82
N ALA A 201 -9.05 -2.06 11.54
CA ALA A 201 -9.74 -2.99 12.43
C ALA A 201 -9.10 -3.01 13.83
N TRP A 202 -7.77 -2.99 13.91
CA TRP A 202 -7.04 -2.94 15.18
C TRP A 202 -7.25 -1.63 15.95
N LEU A 203 -7.34 -0.50 15.25
CA LEU A 203 -7.58 0.80 15.89
C LEU A 203 -9.02 0.94 16.40
N ALA A 204 -9.96 0.15 15.86
CA ALA A 204 -11.33 0.08 16.34
C ALA A 204 -11.47 -0.73 17.64
N ASP A 205 -10.56 -1.68 17.90
CA ASP A 205 -10.47 -2.43 19.16
C ASP A 205 -9.71 -1.60 20.22
N PRO A 206 -10.35 -1.21 21.34
CA PRO A 206 -9.70 -0.41 22.38
C PRO A 206 -8.45 -1.06 23.00
N ALA A 207 -8.44 -2.39 23.18
CA ALA A 207 -7.31 -3.10 23.78
C ALA A 207 -6.10 -3.13 22.83
N GLN A 208 -6.34 -3.40 21.54
CA GLN A 208 -5.29 -3.39 20.53
C GLN A 208 -4.77 -1.98 20.27
N ARG A 209 -5.67 -0.99 20.22
CA ARG A 209 -5.31 0.44 20.16
C ARG A 209 -4.43 0.84 21.34
N ALA A 210 -4.79 0.47 22.57
CA ALA A 210 -3.99 0.76 23.76
C ALA A 210 -2.61 0.10 23.68
N GLY A 211 -2.51 -1.14 23.20
CA GLY A 211 -1.23 -1.83 22.98
C GLY A 211 -0.33 -1.12 21.97
N LEU A 212 -0.90 -0.65 20.85
CA LEU A 212 -0.15 0.09 19.81
C LEU A 212 0.34 1.46 20.31
N LEU A 213 -0.54 2.22 20.94
CA LEU A 213 -0.25 3.60 21.35
C LEU A 213 0.56 3.67 22.64
N GLY A 214 0.38 2.70 23.55
CA GLY A 214 0.93 2.72 24.90
C GLY A 214 0.42 3.93 25.69
N ALA A 215 1.30 4.54 26.48
CA ALA A 215 1.01 5.75 27.27
C ALA A 215 1.05 7.06 26.45
N ALA A 216 0.78 7.02 25.14
CA ALA A 216 0.73 8.24 24.34
C ALA A 216 -0.44 9.14 24.76
N PRO A 217 -0.28 10.47 24.78
CA PRO A 217 -1.37 11.37 25.12
C PRO A 217 -2.49 11.30 24.06
N PRO A 218 -3.74 11.69 24.41
CA PRO A 218 -4.88 11.63 23.51
C PRO A 218 -4.81 12.74 22.44
N VAL A 219 -3.92 12.57 21.47
CA VAL A 219 -3.78 13.44 20.30
C VAL A 219 -4.36 12.76 19.05
N PRO A 220 -4.79 13.52 18.03
CA PRO A 220 -5.24 12.93 16.77
C PRO A 220 -4.19 12.03 16.13
N LEU A 221 -4.64 10.90 15.59
CA LEU A 221 -3.77 9.91 14.96
C LEU A 221 -3.74 10.08 13.44
N LEU A 222 -2.56 10.25 12.87
CA LEU A 222 -2.38 10.25 11.41
C LEU A 222 -2.09 8.83 10.94
N VAL A 223 -2.89 8.32 10.01
CA VAL A 223 -2.72 6.97 9.45
C VAL A 223 -2.63 7.07 7.94
N ASP A 224 -1.58 6.50 7.35
CA ASP A 224 -1.47 6.41 5.89
C ASP A 224 -2.54 5.42 5.36
N LEU A 225 -3.61 5.95 4.78
CA LEU A 225 -4.76 5.18 4.30
C LEU A 225 -5.09 5.61 2.86
N PRO A 226 -5.27 4.69 1.91
CA PRO A 226 -5.81 5.03 0.60
C PRO A 226 -7.28 5.45 0.72
N ALA A 227 -7.75 6.28 -0.23
CA ALA A 227 -9.12 6.77 -0.24
C ALA A 227 -10.18 5.65 -0.29
N ALA A 228 -9.83 4.50 -0.87
CA ALA A 228 -10.69 3.31 -0.95
C ALA A 228 -10.98 2.64 0.41
N LEU A 229 -10.19 2.94 1.45
CA LEU A 229 -10.42 2.43 2.81
C LEU A 229 -11.11 3.46 3.73
N LEU A 230 -11.46 4.64 3.21
CA LEU A 230 -12.26 5.59 3.97
C LEU A 230 -13.70 5.06 4.10
N PRO A 231 -14.35 5.25 5.26
CA PRO A 231 -15.73 4.81 5.43
C PRO A 231 -16.66 5.54 4.45
N ASP A 232 -17.71 4.84 4.04
CA ASP A 232 -18.83 5.45 3.34
C ASP A 232 -19.64 6.27 4.33
N ALA A 233 -19.29 7.54 4.45
CA ALA A 233 -20.02 8.48 5.27
C ALA A 233 -21.11 9.15 4.41
N PRO A 234 -22.38 9.15 4.85
CA PRO A 234 -23.44 9.86 4.15
C PRO A 234 -23.11 11.37 4.10
N PRO A 235 -23.65 12.11 3.11
CA PRO A 235 -23.56 13.56 3.11
C PRO A 235 -24.12 14.13 4.43
N ALA A 236 -23.54 15.24 4.88
CA ALA A 236 -24.02 15.92 6.08
C ALA A 236 -25.37 16.58 5.82
N GLU A 237 -26.31 16.41 6.76
CA GLU A 237 -27.41 17.36 6.93
C GLU A 237 -26.85 18.64 7.56
N GLU A 238 -27.41 19.81 7.22
CA GLU A 238 -26.77 21.12 7.43
C GLU A 238 -26.56 21.51 8.90
N ASP A 239 -27.24 20.87 9.85
CA ASP A 239 -27.33 21.33 11.24
C ASP A 239 -26.44 20.60 12.26
N ASP A 240 -25.73 19.54 11.88
CA ASP A 240 -24.89 18.77 12.83
C ASP A 240 -23.45 19.32 12.93
N PRO A 241 -22.98 19.72 14.13
CA PRO A 241 -21.62 20.23 14.29
C PRO A 241 -20.57 19.12 14.08
N PRO A 242 -19.41 19.44 13.49
CA PRO A 242 -18.34 18.46 13.27
C PRO A 242 -17.77 17.98 14.61
N SER A 243 -17.49 16.68 14.70
CA SER A 243 -16.78 16.10 15.84
C SER A 243 -15.27 16.34 15.72
N PRO A 244 -14.54 16.51 16.84
CA PRO A 244 -13.09 16.60 16.79
C PRO A 244 -12.50 15.31 16.21
N ALA A 245 -11.66 15.44 15.19
CA ALA A 245 -11.09 14.29 14.50
C ALA A 245 -10.15 13.48 15.40
N ALA A 246 -10.52 12.24 15.69
CA ALA A 246 -9.66 11.31 16.42
C ALA A 246 -8.66 10.60 15.49
N LEU A 247 -9.08 10.35 14.24
CA LEU A 247 -8.27 9.75 13.18
C LEU A 247 -8.18 10.72 12.00
N ILE A 248 -6.99 10.84 11.41
CA ILE A 248 -6.72 11.67 10.24
C ILE A 248 -6.13 10.77 9.15
N ALA A 249 -6.88 10.57 8.07
CA ALA A 249 -6.44 9.75 6.95
C ALA A 249 -5.45 10.52 6.06
N VAL A 250 -4.26 9.97 5.86
CA VAL A 250 -3.19 10.59 5.08
C VAL A 250 -3.20 10.06 3.64
N LEU A 251 -3.78 10.86 2.75
CA LEU A 251 -3.96 10.61 1.32
C LEU A 251 -2.77 11.14 0.51
N SER A 252 -2.45 10.50 -0.61
CA SER A 252 -1.60 11.13 -1.63
C SER A 252 -2.33 12.27 -2.35
N ALA A 253 -1.59 13.18 -2.98
CA ALA A 253 -2.19 14.28 -3.74
C ALA A 253 -3.17 13.80 -4.84
N PRO A 254 -2.88 12.75 -5.64
CA PRO A 254 -3.86 12.24 -6.60
C PRO A 254 -5.15 11.71 -5.96
N GLU A 255 -5.05 11.04 -4.80
CA GLU A 255 -6.23 10.56 -4.06
C GLU A 255 -7.04 11.72 -3.49
N ALA A 256 -6.36 12.78 -3.02
CA ALA A 256 -7.02 13.98 -2.51
C ALA A 256 -7.76 14.78 -3.61
N LEU A 257 -7.35 14.62 -4.87
CA LEU A 257 -7.98 15.22 -6.04
C LEU A 257 -9.01 14.29 -6.71
N ALA A 258 -9.24 13.09 -6.16
CA ALA A 258 -10.23 12.17 -6.70
C ALA A 258 -11.64 12.78 -6.62
N GLU A 259 -12.43 12.50 -7.66
CA GLU A 259 -13.81 12.99 -7.76
C GLU A 259 -14.65 12.53 -6.56
N GLY A 260 -15.53 13.41 -6.08
CA GLY A 260 -16.43 13.13 -4.97
C GLY A 260 -15.81 13.21 -3.58
N LEU A 261 -14.47 13.23 -3.41
CA LEU A 261 -13.86 13.31 -2.08
C LEU A 261 -14.22 14.61 -1.35
N ALA A 262 -14.19 15.74 -2.06
CA ALA A 262 -14.58 17.03 -1.51
C ALA A 262 -16.03 17.03 -0.97
N ALA A 263 -16.94 16.36 -1.69
CA ALA A 263 -18.34 16.21 -1.29
C ALA A 263 -18.52 15.24 -0.10
N ARG A 264 -17.65 14.23 0.03
CA ARG A 264 -17.66 13.27 1.16
C ARG A 264 -17.08 13.84 2.46
N ARG A 265 -16.23 14.88 2.38
CA ARG A 265 -15.49 15.42 3.53
C ARG A 265 -16.38 15.81 4.73
N PRO A 266 -17.52 16.51 4.56
CA PRO A 266 -18.39 16.84 5.70
C PRO A 266 -18.93 15.59 6.43
N GLY A 267 -19.31 14.55 5.68
CA GLY A 267 -19.72 13.26 6.25
C GLY A 267 -18.61 12.59 7.04
N LEU A 268 -17.39 12.59 6.49
CA LEU A 268 -16.21 12.05 7.18
C LEU A 268 -15.90 12.81 8.47
N ALA A 269 -15.97 14.14 8.45
CA ALA A 269 -15.74 14.98 9.62
C ALA A 269 -16.74 14.68 10.76
N ARG A 270 -18.03 14.51 10.44
CA ARG A 270 -19.04 14.08 11.43
C ARG A 270 -18.76 12.69 11.98
N ALA A 271 -18.26 11.77 11.15
CA ALA A 271 -17.80 10.46 11.58
C ALA A 271 -16.47 10.48 12.37
N GLY A 272 -15.96 11.66 12.73
CA GLY A 272 -14.72 11.83 13.52
C GLY A 272 -13.43 11.64 12.72
N TRP A 273 -13.50 11.74 11.39
CA TRP A 273 -12.36 11.64 10.49
C TRP A 273 -11.89 13.01 10.00
N GLY A 274 -10.59 13.25 10.13
CA GLY A 274 -9.89 14.29 9.38
C GLY A 274 -9.22 13.74 8.13
N LEU A 275 -8.85 14.64 7.22
CA LEU A 275 -8.10 14.34 6.02
C LEU A 275 -6.77 15.09 6.02
N ALA A 276 -5.73 14.43 5.54
CA ALA A 276 -4.41 14.99 5.37
C ALA A 276 -3.87 14.66 3.97
N VAL A 277 -3.21 15.61 3.31
CA VAL A 277 -2.51 15.34 2.04
C VAL A 277 -1.00 15.26 2.27
N ARG A 278 -0.37 14.17 1.84
CA ARG A 278 1.09 13.98 1.89
C ARG A 278 1.77 14.16 0.54
N GLY A 279 3.07 14.39 0.62
CA GLY A 279 3.96 14.43 -0.55
C GLY A 279 4.02 15.79 -1.21
N LEU A 280 3.58 16.85 -0.52
CA LEU A 280 3.67 18.22 -1.02
C LEU A 280 5.11 18.73 -0.82
N ASP A 281 5.92 18.61 -1.86
CA ASP A 281 7.25 19.23 -1.92
C ASP A 281 7.21 20.54 -2.73
N ALA A 282 8.35 21.22 -2.85
CA ALA A 282 8.44 22.49 -3.57
C ALA A 282 7.99 22.38 -5.04
N ALA A 283 8.28 21.26 -5.71
CA ALA A 283 7.84 21.03 -7.08
C ALA A 283 6.31 20.86 -7.16
N THR A 284 5.74 20.08 -6.25
CA THR A 284 4.29 19.86 -6.17
C THR A 284 3.53 21.16 -5.87
N LEU A 285 4.05 22.00 -4.98
CA LEU A 285 3.47 23.31 -4.66
C LEU A 285 3.57 24.32 -5.81
N GLY A 286 4.48 24.11 -6.77
CA GLY A 286 4.53 24.89 -8.00
C GLY A 286 3.44 24.51 -9.01
N LEU A 287 2.81 23.34 -8.84
CA LEU A 287 1.81 22.80 -9.77
C LEU A 287 0.39 22.81 -9.21
N LEU A 288 0.25 22.82 -7.88
CA LEU A 288 -1.04 22.74 -7.18
C LEU A 288 -1.28 23.98 -6.33
N ALA A 289 -2.54 24.38 -6.19
CA ALA A 289 -2.97 25.35 -5.19
C ALA A 289 -3.23 24.60 -3.86
N PRO A 290 -2.30 24.61 -2.88
CA PRO A 290 -2.48 23.89 -1.62
C PRO A 290 -3.76 24.29 -0.87
N GLU A 291 -4.17 25.55 -0.99
CA GLU A 291 -5.39 26.09 -0.37
C GLU A 291 -6.66 25.36 -0.83
N SER A 292 -6.70 24.88 -2.08
CA SER A 292 -7.87 24.23 -2.68
C SER A 292 -7.95 22.72 -2.42
N LEU A 293 -6.93 22.11 -1.81
CA LEU A 293 -6.95 20.68 -1.50
C LEU A 293 -7.99 20.40 -0.41
N PRO A 294 -8.87 19.38 -0.57
CA PRO A 294 -9.95 19.08 0.36
C PRO A 294 -9.44 18.30 1.59
N ALA A 295 -8.57 18.94 2.37
CA ALA A 295 -7.95 18.34 3.56
C ALA A 295 -7.79 19.32 4.71
N ASP A 296 -7.80 18.80 5.94
CA ASP A 296 -7.60 19.57 7.17
C ASP A 296 -6.11 19.86 7.39
N LEU A 297 -5.24 18.90 7.03
CA LEU A 297 -3.80 19.03 7.15
C LEU A 297 -3.07 18.84 5.81
N LEU A 298 -2.00 19.61 5.61
CA LEU A 298 -1.11 19.55 4.47
C LEU A 298 0.30 19.19 4.95
N LEU A 299 0.74 17.98 4.64
CA LEU A 299 2.04 17.44 5.05
C LEU A 299 3.08 17.81 3.99
N LEU A 300 3.74 18.93 4.26
CA LEU A 300 4.83 19.46 3.45
C LEU A 300 6.07 18.61 3.67
N ARG A 301 6.69 18.10 2.61
CA ARG A 301 7.97 17.37 2.73
C ARG A 301 9.10 18.37 2.58
N TRP A 302 9.78 18.68 3.68
CA TRP A 302 10.95 19.56 3.67
C TRP A 302 11.94 19.17 2.56
N SER A 303 12.46 20.19 1.89
CA SER A 303 13.60 20.07 0.99
C SER A 303 14.30 21.43 0.88
N PRO A 304 15.59 21.46 0.51
CA PRO A 304 16.32 22.72 0.31
C PRO A 304 15.74 23.65 -0.76
N ALA A 305 14.78 23.19 -1.58
CA ALA A 305 14.08 24.01 -2.57
C ALA A 305 12.93 24.86 -2.00
N PHE A 306 12.53 24.66 -0.74
CA PHE A 306 11.42 25.38 -0.11
C PHE A 306 11.60 26.91 0.01
N PRO A 307 12.80 27.45 0.26
CA PRO A 307 13.05 28.89 0.30
C PRO A 307 12.79 29.64 -1.04
N GLY A 308 12.31 28.97 -2.09
CA GLY A 308 11.93 29.60 -3.35
C GLY A 308 10.71 30.52 -3.28
N ARG A 309 10.69 31.56 -4.13
CA ARG A 309 9.61 32.57 -4.18
C ARG A 309 8.23 31.98 -4.47
N ALA A 310 8.15 31.00 -5.37
CA ALA A 310 6.89 30.35 -5.75
C ALA A 310 6.27 29.59 -4.56
N THR A 311 7.07 28.79 -3.86
CA THR A 311 6.66 28.06 -2.66
C THR A 311 6.17 29.01 -1.57
N ALA A 312 6.93 30.07 -1.28
CA ALA A 312 6.53 31.05 -0.28
C ALA A 312 5.22 31.77 -0.66
N ALA A 313 5.01 32.07 -1.95
CA ALA A 313 3.77 32.66 -2.43
C ALA A 313 2.56 31.73 -2.28
N ALA A 314 2.72 30.43 -2.57
CA ALA A 314 1.67 29.44 -2.38
C ALA A 314 1.31 29.26 -0.90
N LEU A 315 2.33 29.14 -0.03
CA LEU A 315 2.10 28.94 1.41
C LEU A 315 1.51 30.18 2.10
N ARG A 316 1.83 31.40 1.66
CA ARG A 316 1.20 32.63 2.21
C ARG A 316 -0.31 32.70 2.02
N ARG A 317 -0.86 32.00 1.03
CA ARG A 317 -2.32 31.92 0.80
C ARG A 317 -2.98 30.77 1.57
N THR A 318 -2.17 29.94 2.21
CA THR A 318 -2.65 28.78 2.97
C THR A 318 -2.65 29.11 4.45
N ASP A 319 -3.73 28.73 5.15
CA ASP A 319 -3.77 28.83 6.60
C ASP A 319 -2.61 28.05 7.24
N PRO A 320 -1.71 28.70 8.00
CA PRO A 320 -0.59 28.04 8.67
C PRO A 320 -1.03 26.94 9.63
N ALA A 321 -2.25 27.02 10.18
CA ALA A 321 -2.81 25.99 11.05
C ALA A 321 -3.15 24.68 10.30
N ARG A 322 -3.15 24.68 8.96
CA ARG A 322 -3.25 23.44 8.15
C ARG A 322 -1.88 22.82 7.87
N LEU A 323 -0.79 23.54 8.06
CA LEU A 323 0.54 23.11 7.63
C LEU A 323 1.22 22.22 8.67
N VAL A 324 1.83 21.12 8.18
CA VAL A 324 2.75 20.27 8.94
C VAL A 324 4.01 20.11 8.12
N LEU A 325 5.16 20.58 8.64
CA LEU A 325 6.44 20.36 7.99
C LEU A 325 7.00 18.99 8.42
N THR A 326 7.15 18.11 7.44
CA THR A 326 7.60 16.73 7.61
C THR A 326 8.97 16.52 6.99
N GLY A 327 9.71 15.52 7.47
CA GLY A 327 11.06 15.27 6.99
C GLY A 327 12.08 16.29 7.48
N CYS A 328 11.79 16.99 8.58
CA CYS A 328 12.77 17.89 9.21
C CYS A 328 13.95 17.07 9.71
N ASP A 329 15.09 17.25 9.06
CA ASP A 329 16.35 16.54 9.26
C ASP A 329 17.44 17.40 9.91
N GLY A 330 17.23 18.72 10.00
CA GLY A 330 18.13 19.65 10.68
C GLY A 330 17.44 20.92 11.20
N PRO A 331 18.22 21.81 11.85
CA PRO A 331 17.71 23.08 12.40
C PRO A 331 17.19 24.03 11.31
N GLU A 332 17.79 24.02 10.11
CA GLU A 332 17.39 24.86 8.98
C GLU A 332 15.90 24.67 8.60
N ALA A 333 15.42 23.43 8.63
CA ALA A 333 14.02 23.12 8.35
C ALA A 333 13.07 23.76 9.38
N LEU A 334 13.49 23.75 10.66
CA LEU A 334 12.72 24.34 11.75
C LEU A 334 12.72 25.87 11.66
N GLU A 335 13.88 26.48 11.44
CA GLU A 335 14.03 27.92 11.29
C GLU A 335 13.21 28.45 10.11
N TRP A 336 13.31 27.80 8.95
CA TRP A 336 12.51 28.16 7.79
C TRP A 336 11.00 28.01 8.07
N GLY A 337 10.58 26.90 8.69
CA GLY A 337 9.17 26.68 9.00
C GLY A 337 8.61 27.72 9.98
N LEU A 338 9.39 28.10 11.00
CA LEU A 338 9.02 29.13 11.97
C LEU A 338 8.88 30.49 11.28
N GLY A 339 9.80 30.82 10.36
CA GLY A 339 9.71 32.02 9.53
C GLY A 339 8.46 32.06 8.63
N MET A 340 7.89 30.91 8.29
CA MET A 340 6.64 30.78 7.54
C MET A 340 5.38 30.67 8.43
N GLY A 341 5.54 30.77 9.76
CA GLY A 341 4.42 30.62 10.71
C GLY A 341 3.93 29.19 10.89
N ILE A 342 4.69 28.18 10.44
CA ILE A 342 4.34 26.77 10.65
C ILE A 342 4.59 26.45 12.14
N ALA A 343 3.65 25.74 12.76
CA ALA A 343 3.77 25.35 14.17
C ALA A 343 3.93 23.84 14.40
N ARG A 344 3.76 23.00 13.36
CA ARG A 344 3.78 21.53 13.49
C ARG A 344 4.90 20.91 12.68
N TYR A 345 5.72 20.10 13.34
CA TYR A 345 6.95 19.57 12.78
C TYR A 345 7.08 18.07 13.02
N ALA A 346 7.59 17.34 12.03
CA ALA A 346 7.93 15.92 12.14
C ALA A 346 9.18 15.58 11.33
N GLY A 347 9.96 14.60 11.79
CA GLY A 347 11.14 14.14 11.08
C GLY A 347 12.23 13.63 12.03
N PRO A 348 13.38 13.16 11.49
CA PRO A 348 14.48 12.66 12.31
C PRO A 348 14.99 13.67 13.34
N TRP A 349 15.10 14.94 12.98
CA TRP A 349 15.53 15.99 13.91
C TRP A 349 14.51 16.20 15.04
N ILE A 350 13.22 16.20 14.71
CA ILE A 350 12.15 16.32 15.70
C ILE A 350 12.12 15.11 16.64
N ALA A 351 12.32 13.91 16.13
CA ALA A 351 12.45 12.70 16.94
C ALA A 351 13.64 12.80 17.91
N ALA A 352 14.78 13.33 17.45
CA ALA A 352 15.94 13.58 18.30
C ALA A 352 15.66 14.65 19.36
N LEU A 353 14.93 15.72 19.03
CA LEU A 353 14.50 16.75 19.99
C LEU A 353 13.58 16.17 21.07
N MET A 354 12.56 15.39 20.69
CA MET A 354 11.67 14.70 21.65
C MET A 354 12.46 13.75 22.55
N ALA A 355 13.41 12.99 21.99
CA ALA A 355 14.30 12.13 22.76
C ALA A 355 15.17 12.93 23.74
N ALA A 356 15.75 14.05 23.32
CA ALA A 356 16.53 14.92 24.19
C ALA A 356 15.70 15.47 25.35
N THR A 357 14.47 15.95 25.08
CA THR A 357 13.54 16.41 26.12
C THR A 357 13.20 15.30 27.10
N ARG A 358 12.87 14.09 26.64
CA ARG A 358 12.62 12.95 27.53
C ARG A 358 13.85 12.59 28.38
N MET A 359 15.04 12.60 27.79
CA MET A 359 16.28 12.22 28.48
C MET A 359 16.68 13.23 29.56
N ALA A 360 16.36 14.52 29.38
CA ALA A 360 16.66 15.54 30.39
C ALA A 360 16.02 15.22 31.76
N ASP A 361 14.85 14.60 31.74
CA ASP A 361 14.07 14.28 32.95
C ASP A 361 14.06 12.77 33.29
N CYS A 362 14.85 11.95 32.58
CA CYS A 362 14.84 10.50 32.78
C CYS A 362 15.94 10.05 33.75
N PRO A 363 15.60 9.37 34.86
CA PRO A 363 16.59 8.88 35.83
C PRO A 363 17.53 7.81 35.25
N HIS A 364 17.14 7.18 34.13
CA HIS A 364 17.93 6.16 33.43
C HIS A 364 18.65 6.69 32.19
N ALA A 365 18.70 8.02 31.97
CA ALA A 365 19.26 8.61 30.75
C ALA A 365 20.72 8.21 30.50
N GLY A 366 21.52 8.01 31.56
CA GLY A 366 22.93 7.60 31.46
C GLY A 366 23.15 6.23 30.80
N GLY A 367 22.12 5.37 30.75
CA GLY A 367 22.18 4.05 30.11
C GLY A 367 21.73 4.01 28.65
N CYS A 368 21.42 5.14 28.02
CA CYS A 368 20.97 5.16 26.63
C CYS A 368 21.48 6.39 25.86
N THR A 369 21.65 6.24 24.54
CA THR A 369 21.93 7.37 23.66
C THR A 369 20.64 8.04 23.20
N ARG A 370 20.73 9.30 22.74
CA ARG A 370 19.60 10.01 22.12
C ARG A 370 18.99 9.24 20.94
N ALA A 371 19.84 8.64 20.11
CA ALA A 371 19.40 7.83 18.98
C ALA A 371 18.62 6.58 19.43
N LEU A 372 19.10 5.88 20.47
CA LEU A 372 18.41 4.73 21.05
C LEU A 372 17.07 5.13 21.67
N CYS A 373 17.03 6.23 22.43
CA CYS A 373 15.79 6.77 23.00
C CYS A 373 14.78 7.14 21.89
N ALA A 374 15.23 7.79 20.81
CA ALA A 374 14.39 8.12 19.67
C ALA A 374 13.85 6.87 18.96
N ALA A 375 14.71 5.88 18.70
CA ALA A 375 14.33 4.62 18.07
C ALA A 375 13.29 3.84 18.89
N ARG A 376 13.54 3.66 20.19
CA ARG A 376 12.61 3.02 21.13
C ARG A 376 11.29 3.77 21.24
N GLY A 377 11.35 5.11 21.26
CA GLY A 377 10.16 5.97 21.27
C GLY A 377 9.30 5.78 20.01
N ALA A 378 9.94 5.54 18.86
CA ALA A 378 9.25 5.31 17.60
C ALA A 378 8.74 3.87 17.41
N ALA A 379 9.19 2.91 18.21
CA ALA A 379 8.72 1.53 18.10
C ALA A 379 7.25 1.41 18.54
N ALA A 380 6.41 0.78 17.71
CA ALA A 380 5.06 0.42 18.10
C ALA A 380 5.07 -0.89 18.93
N ALA A 381 5.82 -1.89 18.50
CA ALA A 381 5.97 -3.17 19.19
C ALA A 381 6.75 -3.08 20.52
N PRO A 382 6.45 -3.94 21.51
CA PRO A 382 7.20 -4.02 22.77
C PRO A 382 8.69 -4.30 22.58
N GLU A 383 9.06 -5.22 21.69
CA GLU A 383 10.45 -5.67 21.47
C GLU A 383 11.35 -4.51 21.02
N GLY A 384 10.80 -3.58 20.23
CA GLY A 384 11.51 -2.37 19.81
C GLY A 384 11.74 -1.36 20.95
N ARG A 385 11.17 -1.59 22.13
CA ARG A 385 11.31 -0.75 23.35
C ARG A 385 12.20 -1.40 24.40
N ASP A 386 12.72 -2.60 24.14
CA ASP A 386 13.53 -3.36 25.08
C ASP A 386 14.77 -2.60 25.54
N GLY A 387 15.08 -2.76 26.84
CA GLY A 387 16.17 -2.08 27.52
C GLY A 387 15.89 -0.62 27.89
N CYS A 388 14.63 -0.16 27.82
CA CYS A 388 14.22 1.10 28.42
C CYS A 388 13.82 0.90 29.90
N GLY A 389 14.45 1.62 30.82
CA GLY A 389 14.11 1.57 32.25
C GLY A 389 12.86 2.36 32.66
N ASP A 390 12.29 3.17 31.77
CA ASP A 390 11.11 4.03 32.04
C ASP A 390 10.15 4.01 30.83
N LEU A 391 9.43 2.89 30.68
CA LEU A 391 8.46 2.70 29.60
C LEU A 391 7.30 3.72 29.61
N PRO A 392 6.74 4.14 30.76
CA PRO A 392 5.72 5.19 30.79
C PRO A 392 6.19 6.50 30.15
N ARG A 393 7.39 6.99 30.51
CA ARG A 393 7.98 8.20 29.91
C ARG A 393 8.29 8.04 28.43
N LEU A 394 8.76 6.86 28.03
CA LEU A 394 8.99 6.55 26.62
C LEU A 394 7.69 6.66 25.81
N GLY A 395 6.59 6.17 26.37
CA GLY A 395 5.25 6.16 25.78
C GLY A 395 4.65 7.56 25.58
N GLY A 396 4.87 8.48 26.52
CA GLY A 396 4.37 9.86 26.44
C GLY A 396 4.96 10.70 25.29
N LEU A 397 6.07 10.25 24.68
CA LEU A 397 6.86 10.90 23.62
C LEU A 397 7.49 12.24 23.98
N VAL A 398 6.77 13.11 24.68
CA VAL A 398 7.23 14.38 25.24
C VAL A 398 6.69 14.45 26.68
N PRO A 399 7.53 14.73 27.68
CA PRO A 399 7.02 14.99 29.03
C PRO A 399 6.09 16.22 29.02
N PRO A 400 5.13 16.29 29.95
CA PRO A 400 4.12 17.36 30.01
C PRO A 400 4.72 18.76 30.19
#